data_AF-A0A5B9EAL2-F1
#
_entry.id   AF-A0A5B9EAL2-F1
#
_cell.length_a   1.000
_cell.length_b   1.000
_cell.length_c   1.000
_cell.angle_alpha   90.00
_cell.angle_beta   90.00
_cell.angle_gamma   90.00
#
_symmetry.space_group_name_H-M   'P 1'
#
loop_
_entity.id
_entity.type
_entity.pdbx_description
1 polymer ?
#
loop_
_entity_poly.entity_id
_entity_poly.type
_entity_poly.pdbx_seq_one_letter_code
_entity_poly.pdbx_strand_id
1 'polypeptide(L)'
;MITIVSALSAAASVMGVSLASGHPLRGGIDVGLATEIGPQEIYGTALESAYRLESEEAGYPRILVGEGLWRFLNSAHANFRTQATPESKTITAIIEKALKLIAIDSDGKKILDYLGPFIVENAAGSEGKFKEIQLKPIYEFALAEQERINKGNDPKLIVRYEALRHYIESRLPLWNYPVMST
;
A
#
# COMPACT_ATOMS: atom_id res chain seq x y z
N MET A 1 -2.07 -13.05 -13.02
CA MET A 1 -3.16 -12.46 -12.20
C MET A 1 -3.06 -12.87 -10.74
N ILE A 2 -3.07 -14.17 -10.42
CA ILE A 2 -2.87 -14.65 -9.02
C ILE A 2 -1.57 -14.12 -8.44
N THR A 3 -0.47 -14.20 -9.20
CA THR A 3 0.85 -13.69 -8.81
C THR A 3 0.85 -12.19 -8.48
N ILE A 4 0.08 -11.38 -9.19
CA ILE A 4 -0.02 -9.94 -8.95
C ILE A 4 -0.71 -9.69 -7.61
N VAL A 5 -1.85 -10.33 -7.37
CA VAL A 5 -2.54 -10.21 -6.07
C VAL A 5 -1.64 -10.66 -4.92
N SER A 6 -0.95 -11.79 -5.07
CA SER A 6 -0.02 -12.27 -4.06
C SER A 6 1.12 -11.28 -3.79
N ALA A 7 1.69 -10.68 -4.83
CA ALA A 7 2.74 -9.67 -4.69
C ALA A 7 2.23 -8.40 -3.98
N LEU A 8 1.04 -7.91 -4.35
CA LEU A 8 0.43 -6.75 -3.70
C LEU A 8 0.09 -7.04 -2.23
N SER A 9 -0.51 -8.19 -1.92
CA SER A 9 -0.80 -8.60 -0.55
C SER A 9 0.47 -8.76 0.29
N ALA A 10 1.53 -9.34 -0.28
CA ALA A 10 2.82 -9.48 0.39
C ALA A 10 3.45 -8.11 0.68
N ALA A 11 3.45 -7.19 -0.30
CA ALA A 11 3.96 -5.83 -0.13
C ALA A 11 3.18 -5.07 0.95
N ALA A 12 1.84 -5.17 0.97
CA ALA A 12 1.00 -4.56 2.00
C ALA A 12 1.31 -5.12 3.39
N SER A 13 1.51 -6.44 3.48
CA SER A 13 1.83 -7.12 4.73
C SER A 13 3.21 -6.71 5.26
N VAL A 14 4.22 -6.68 4.39
CA VAL A 14 5.59 -6.24 4.72
C VAL A 14 5.58 -4.78 5.17
N MET A 15 4.83 -3.91 4.50
CA MET A 15 4.64 -2.52 4.90
C MET A 15 4.10 -2.41 6.34
N GLY A 16 3.01 -3.14 6.64
CA GLY A 16 2.41 -3.17 7.97
C GLY A 16 3.35 -3.71 9.04
N VAL A 17 4.01 -4.86 8.80
CA VAL A 17 4.96 -5.47 9.74
C VAL A 17 6.16 -4.56 10.00
N SER A 18 6.74 -4.00 8.94
CA SER A 18 7.93 -3.16 9.06
C SER A 18 7.62 -1.89 9.85
N LEU A 19 6.48 -1.26 9.57
CA LEU A 19 6.04 -0.07 10.30
C LEU A 19 5.71 -0.38 11.77
N ALA A 20 5.04 -1.50 12.05
CA ALA A 20 4.79 -1.99 13.43
C ALA A 20 6.10 -2.26 14.19
N SER A 21 7.16 -2.64 13.47
CA SER A 21 8.49 -2.89 14.04
C SER A 21 9.35 -1.63 14.11
N GLY A 22 8.82 -0.45 13.81
CA GLY A 22 9.55 0.82 13.83
C GLY A 22 10.52 1.04 12.66
N HIS A 23 10.38 0.27 11.58
CA HIS A 23 11.19 0.36 10.38
C HIS A 23 10.33 0.88 9.21
N PRO A 24 10.18 2.20 9.04
CA PRO A 24 9.31 2.74 7.99
C PRO A 24 9.87 2.42 6.60
N LEU A 25 9.00 1.90 5.73
CA LEU A 25 9.33 1.62 4.33
C LEU A 25 8.62 2.61 3.40
N ARG A 26 9.24 2.88 2.26
CA ARG A 26 8.63 3.54 1.11
C ARG A 26 8.80 2.63 -0.09
N GLY A 27 7.86 2.69 -1.02
CA GLY A 27 7.94 1.91 -2.23
C GLY A 27 7.14 2.49 -3.38
N GLY A 28 7.46 2.03 -4.58
CA GLY A 28 6.70 2.25 -5.79
C GLY A 28 6.49 0.90 -6.47
N ILE A 29 5.27 0.63 -6.92
CA ILE A 29 4.93 -0.56 -7.70
C ILE A 29 4.28 -0.09 -9.00
N ASP A 30 4.86 -0.49 -10.12
CA ASP A 30 4.31 -0.18 -11.44
C ASP A 30 4.50 -1.35 -12.42
N VAL A 31 3.82 -1.27 -13.57
CA VAL A 31 3.93 -2.21 -14.68
C VAL A 31 4.31 -1.43 -15.94
N GLY A 32 5.38 -1.86 -16.59
CA GLY A 32 5.86 -1.25 -17.82
C GLY A 32 6.73 -2.20 -18.64
N LEU A 33 7.29 -1.67 -19.73
CA LEU A 33 8.25 -2.43 -20.54
C LEU A 33 9.60 -2.48 -19.81
N ALA A 34 10.15 -3.68 -19.74
CA ALA A 34 11.49 -3.92 -19.23
C ALA A 34 12.10 -5.17 -19.86
N THR A 35 13.42 -5.27 -19.79
CA THR A 35 14.19 -6.40 -20.25
C THR A 35 15.25 -6.76 -19.21
N GLU A 36 15.66 -8.02 -19.21
CA GLU A 36 16.77 -8.50 -18.39
C GLU A 36 18.04 -8.40 -19.23
N ILE A 37 18.97 -7.51 -18.85
CA ILE A 37 20.23 -7.31 -19.59
C ILE A 37 21.34 -8.21 -19.03
N GLY A 38 21.36 -8.39 -17.71
CA GLY A 38 22.22 -9.33 -16.99
C GLY A 38 21.41 -10.17 -16.01
N PRO A 39 21.98 -11.22 -15.43
CA PRO A 39 21.27 -12.07 -14.47
C PRO A 39 20.68 -11.25 -13.33
N GLN A 40 19.35 -11.25 -13.19
CA GLN A 40 18.59 -10.49 -12.19
C GLN A 40 18.63 -8.96 -12.33
N GLU A 41 19.13 -8.43 -13.46
CA GLU A 41 19.16 -6.99 -13.71
C GLU A 41 18.06 -6.57 -14.68
N ILE A 42 17.03 -5.93 -14.14
CA ILE A 42 15.89 -5.44 -14.90
C ILE A 42 16.16 -4.00 -15.34
N TYR A 43 16.08 -3.73 -16.65
CA TYR A 43 16.18 -2.38 -17.19
C TYR A 43 14.97 -2.03 -18.04
N GLY A 44 14.50 -0.79 -17.91
CA GLY A 44 13.40 -0.25 -18.71
C GLY A 44 12.52 0.70 -17.94
N THR A 45 11.44 1.12 -18.57
CA THR A 45 10.51 2.11 -18.00
C THR A 45 9.83 1.60 -16.75
N ALA A 46 9.65 0.27 -16.60
CA ALA A 46 9.08 -0.30 -15.38
C ALA A 46 9.95 -0.01 -14.14
N LEU A 47 11.28 -0.14 -14.26
CA LEU A 47 12.20 0.12 -13.16
C LEU A 47 12.26 1.63 -12.85
N GLU A 48 12.41 2.45 -13.89
CA GLU A 48 12.44 3.92 -13.75
C GLU A 48 11.19 4.45 -13.06
N SER A 49 10.01 4.01 -13.50
CA SER A 49 8.75 4.51 -12.95
C SER A 49 8.54 4.03 -11.51
N ALA A 50 8.89 2.80 -11.18
CA ALA A 50 8.87 2.32 -9.78
C ALA A 50 9.83 3.10 -8.87
N TYR A 51 11.04 3.40 -9.37
CA TYR A 51 12.04 4.19 -8.63
C TYR A 51 11.58 5.63 -8.41
N ARG A 52 11.04 6.29 -9.44
CA ARG A 52 10.52 7.66 -9.34
C ARG A 52 9.38 7.74 -8.32
N LEU A 53 8.45 6.78 -8.35
CA LEU A 53 7.36 6.69 -7.38
C LEU A 53 7.89 6.61 -5.94
N GLU A 54 8.87 5.75 -5.66
CA GLU A 54 9.44 5.62 -4.31
C GLU A 54 10.21 6.88 -3.87
N SER A 55 11.14 7.32 -4.72
CA SER A 55 12.17 8.28 -4.33
C SER A 55 11.67 9.73 -4.34
N GLU A 56 10.85 10.08 -5.32
CA GLU A 56 10.39 11.45 -5.55
C GLU A 56 8.96 11.68 -5.03
N GLU A 57 8.08 10.68 -5.17
CA GLU A 57 6.64 10.91 -5.02
C GLU A 57 6.02 10.36 -3.74
N ALA A 58 6.57 9.29 -3.15
CA ALA A 58 5.97 8.61 -2.00
C ALA A 58 5.85 9.55 -0.79
N GLY A 59 6.83 10.43 -0.56
CA GLY A 59 6.75 11.45 0.49
C GLY A 59 6.90 10.86 1.90
N TYR A 60 5.91 10.11 2.38
CA TYR A 60 5.89 9.46 3.69
C TYR A 60 5.95 7.93 3.57
N PRO A 61 6.03 7.17 4.68
CA PRO A 61 5.99 5.70 4.64
C PRO A 61 4.68 5.18 4.03
N ARG A 62 4.71 4.91 2.72
CA ARG A 62 3.65 4.29 1.92
C ARG A 62 4.23 3.66 0.66
N ILE A 63 3.41 2.84 0.00
CA ILE A 63 3.72 2.26 -1.31
C ILE A 63 2.80 2.90 -2.34
N LEU A 64 3.37 3.61 -3.30
CA LEU A 64 2.64 4.18 -4.42
C LEU A 64 2.38 3.14 -5.51
N VAL A 65 1.21 3.25 -6.13
CA VAL A 65 0.81 2.43 -7.28
C VAL A 65 0.83 3.30 -8.53
N GLY A 66 1.67 2.90 -9.50
CA GLY A 66 1.82 3.62 -10.76
C GLY A 66 0.63 3.48 -11.70
N GLU A 67 0.54 4.42 -12.64
CA GLU A 67 -0.50 4.42 -13.67
C GLU A 67 -0.42 3.20 -14.60
N GLY A 68 0.77 2.64 -14.82
CA GLY A 68 0.94 1.45 -15.62
C GLY A 68 0.21 0.24 -15.02
N LEU A 69 0.45 -0.03 -13.73
CA LEU A 69 -0.27 -1.08 -12.99
C LEU A 69 -1.77 -0.79 -12.92
N TRP A 70 -2.17 0.46 -12.63
CA TRP A 70 -3.58 0.84 -12.56
C TRP A 70 -4.32 0.59 -13.87
N ARG A 71 -3.75 1.07 -14.99
CA ARG A 71 -4.33 0.87 -16.33
C ARG A 71 -4.35 -0.59 -16.70
N PHE A 72 -3.30 -1.35 -16.37
CA PHE A 72 -3.24 -2.79 -16.62
C PHE A 72 -4.40 -3.52 -15.92
N LEU A 73 -4.60 -3.29 -14.62
CA LEU A 73 -5.67 -3.93 -13.85
C LEU A 73 -7.06 -3.57 -14.39
N ASN A 74 -7.31 -2.29 -14.68
CA ASN A 74 -8.59 -1.84 -15.22
C ASN A 74 -8.87 -2.37 -16.64
N SER A 75 -7.84 -2.41 -17.50
CA SER A 75 -7.97 -2.96 -18.86
C SER A 75 -8.24 -4.46 -18.81
N ALA A 76 -7.52 -5.20 -17.96
CA ALA A 76 -7.76 -6.61 -17.73
C ALA A 76 -9.17 -6.85 -17.18
N HIS A 77 -9.61 -6.07 -16.19
CA HIS A 77 -10.95 -6.16 -15.62
C HIS A 77 -12.02 -5.96 -16.69
N ALA A 78 -11.90 -4.91 -17.51
CA ALA A 78 -12.83 -4.63 -18.60
C ALA A 78 -12.89 -5.77 -19.62
N ASN A 79 -11.73 -6.34 -19.98
CA ASN A 79 -11.63 -7.42 -20.97
C ASN A 79 -12.21 -8.76 -20.49
N PHE A 80 -11.96 -9.15 -19.23
CA PHE A 80 -12.43 -10.43 -18.72
C PHE A 80 -13.90 -10.40 -18.28
N ARG A 81 -14.41 -9.24 -17.85
CA ARG A 81 -15.81 -9.10 -17.41
C ARG A 81 -16.82 -9.30 -18.56
N THR A 82 -16.42 -9.05 -19.80
CA THR A 82 -17.30 -9.27 -20.98
C THR A 82 -17.34 -10.72 -21.45
N GLN A 83 -16.48 -11.58 -20.91
CA GLN A 83 -16.38 -12.98 -21.32
C GLN A 83 -17.20 -13.87 -20.38
N ALA A 84 -17.97 -14.80 -20.95
CA ALA A 84 -18.88 -15.66 -20.19
C ALA A 84 -18.25 -16.98 -19.70
N THR A 85 -16.93 -17.17 -19.85
CA THR A 85 -16.27 -18.43 -19.48
C THR A 85 -16.04 -18.54 -17.96
N PRO A 86 -16.00 -19.76 -17.40
CA PRO A 86 -15.66 -19.95 -15.98
C PRO A 86 -14.32 -19.32 -15.58
N GLU A 87 -13.30 -19.45 -16.43
CA GLU A 87 -11.96 -18.89 -16.21
C GLU A 87 -12.01 -17.37 -16.12
N SER A 88 -12.81 -16.72 -16.98
CA SER A 88 -12.99 -15.28 -17.01
C SER A 88 -13.63 -14.77 -15.71
N LYS A 89 -14.60 -15.52 -15.15
CA LYS A 89 -15.20 -15.20 -13.85
C LYS A 89 -14.17 -15.29 -12.72
N THR A 90 -13.36 -16.34 -12.70
CA THR A 90 -12.29 -16.50 -11.71
C THR A 90 -11.25 -15.40 -11.82
N ILE A 91 -10.79 -15.06 -13.02
CA ILE A 91 -9.82 -13.99 -13.26
C ILE A 91 -10.40 -12.63 -12.83
N THR A 92 -11.66 -12.35 -13.16
CA THR A 92 -12.35 -11.11 -12.76
C THR A 92 -12.36 -10.97 -11.25
N ALA A 93 -12.75 -12.01 -10.51
CA ALA A 93 -12.74 -12.00 -9.05
C ALA A 93 -11.32 -11.80 -8.45
N ILE A 94 -10.28 -12.31 -9.10
CA ILE A 94 -8.88 -12.07 -8.69
C ILE A 94 -8.49 -10.61 -8.93
N ILE A 95 -8.86 -10.02 -10.06
CA ILE A 95 -8.56 -8.62 -10.38
C ILE A 95 -9.31 -7.68 -9.42
N GLU A 96 -10.56 -7.97 -9.10
CA GLU A 96 -11.33 -7.21 -8.11
C GLU A 96 -10.65 -7.19 -6.74
N LYS A 97 -10.04 -8.31 -6.32
CA LYS A 97 -9.21 -8.35 -5.09
C LYS A 97 -7.97 -7.45 -5.19
N ALA A 98 -7.27 -7.44 -6.33
CA ALA A 98 -6.15 -6.52 -6.56
C ALA A 98 -6.59 -5.06 -6.47
N LEU A 99 -7.73 -4.72 -7.07
CA LEU A 99 -8.27 -3.36 -7.06
C LEU A 99 -8.69 -2.92 -5.66
N LYS A 100 -9.26 -3.82 -4.83
CA LYS A 100 -9.58 -3.54 -3.43
C LYS A 100 -8.37 -3.25 -2.54
N LEU A 101 -7.17 -3.67 -2.94
CA LEU A 101 -5.91 -3.34 -2.25
C LEU A 101 -5.41 -1.92 -2.58
N ILE A 102 -6.03 -1.23 -3.54
CA ILE A 102 -5.58 0.08 -4.01
C ILE A 102 -6.59 1.14 -3.56
N ALA A 103 -6.10 2.20 -2.91
CA ALA A 103 -6.91 3.37 -2.54
C ALA A 103 -6.34 4.65 -3.14
N ILE A 104 -7.17 5.70 -3.18
CA ILE A 104 -6.70 7.06 -3.41
C ILE A 104 -6.40 7.68 -2.05
N ASP A 105 -5.20 8.23 -1.91
CA ASP A 105 -4.76 8.90 -0.70
C ASP A 105 -5.14 10.38 -0.68
N SER A 106 -4.89 11.08 0.43
CA SER A 106 -5.28 12.48 0.61
C SER A 106 -4.66 13.45 -0.41
N ASP A 107 -3.53 13.09 -1.01
CA ASP A 107 -2.86 13.85 -2.07
C ASP A 107 -3.30 13.46 -3.49
N GLY A 108 -4.32 12.61 -3.63
CA GLY A 108 -4.86 12.15 -4.91
C GLY A 108 -4.06 11.03 -5.58
N LYS A 109 -2.95 10.58 -4.99
CA LYS A 109 -2.16 9.47 -5.53
C LYS A 109 -2.74 8.13 -5.14
N LYS A 110 -2.45 7.11 -5.96
CA LYS A 110 -2.86 5.72 -5.71
C LYS A 110 -1.85 5.08 -4.77
N ILE A 111 -2.34 4.46 -3.71
CA ILE A 111 -1.53 3.76 -2.72
C ILE A 111 -1.99 2.32 -2.56
N LEU A 112 -1.07 1.48 -2.13
CA LEU A 112 -1.40 0.16 -1.61
C LEU A 112 -1.94 0.33 -0.18
N ASP A 113 -3.25 0.10 0.02
CA ASP A 113 -3.96 0.39 1.26
C ASP A 113 -3.79 -0.72 2.30
N TYR A 114 -2.62 -0.71 2.97
CA TYR A 114 -2.21 -1.73 3.93
C TYR A 114 -2.95 -1.68 5.28
N LEU A 115 -3.83 -0.69 5.51
CA LEU A 115 -4.77 -0.64 6.62
C LEU A 115 -6.24 -0.60 6.16
N GLY A 116 -6.46 -0.80 4.86
CA GLY A 116 -7.75 -0.62 4.22
C GLY A 116 -8.74 -1.76 4.39
N PRO A 117 -9.92 -1.64 3.76
CA PRO A 117 -11.00 -2.61 3.88
C PRO A 117 -10.59 -4.03 3.51
N PHE A 118 -9.75 -4.21 2.48
CA PHE A 118 -9.28 -5.53 2.09
C PHE A 118 -8.51 -6.22 3.22
N ILE A 119 -7.66 -5.49 3.94
CA ILE A 119 -6.88 -6.05 5.05
C ILE A 119 -7.80 -6.39 6.21
N VAL A 120 -8.81 -5.55 6.50
CA VAL A 120 -9.85 -5.84 7.52
C VAL A 120 -10.61 -7.13 7.18
N GLU A 121 -11.12 -7.24 5.95
CA GLU A 121 -11.86 -8.42 5.46
C GLU A 121 -11.04 -9.71 5.63
N ASN A 122 -9.74 -9.66 5.34
CA ASN A 122 -8.86 -10.82 5.40
C ASN A 122 -8.22 -11.06 6.78
N ALA A 123 -8.22 -10.05 7.66
CA ALA A 123 -7.77 -10.16 9.06
C ALA A 123 -8.88 -10.62 10.01
N ALA A 124 -10.15 -10.62 9.58
CA ALA A 124 -11.31 -10.95 10.41
C ALA A 124 -11.24 -12.34 11.09
N GLY A 125 -10.45 -13.28 10.56
CA GLY A 125 -10.19 -14.59 11.19
C GLY A 125 -9.21 -14.57 12.36
N SER A 126 -8.62 -13.43 12.71
CA SER A 126 -7.50 -13.33 13.68
C SER A 126 -7.89 -13.05 15.13
N GLU A 127 -9.17 -13.14 15.52
CA GLU A 127 -9.65 -12.90 16.90
C GLU A 127 -9.09 -11.60 17.54
N GLY A 128 -8.97 -10.52 16.76
CA GLY A 128 -8.45 -9.25 17.26
C GLY A 128 -6.92 -9.16 17.41
N LYS A 129 -6.17 -10.25 17.19
CA LYS A 129 -4.70 -10.28 17.27
C LYS A 129 -4.04 -9.28 16.32
N PHE A 130 -4.62 -9.05 15.14
CA PHE A 130 -4.09 -8.04 14.21
C PHE A 130 -4.07 -6.63 14.83
N LYS A 131 -5.10 -6.27 15.60
CA LYS A 131 -5.17 -4.94 16.23
C LYS A 131 -4.04 -4.74 17.23
N GLU A 132 -3.79 -5.75 18.07
CA GLU A 132 -2.76 -5.70 19.11
C GLU A 132 -1.34 -5.83 18.56
N ILE A 133 -1.14 -6.70 17.56
CA ILE A 133 0.21 -7.04 17.07
C ILE A 133 0.66 -6.08 15.95
N GLN A 134 -0.26 -5.47 15.21
CA GLN A 134 0.09 -4.63 14.06
C GLN A 134 -0.50 -3.21 14.14
N LEU A 135 -1.82 -3.05 14.28
CA LEU A 135 -2.44 -1.72 14.21
C LEU A 135 -1.97 -0.79 15.34
N LYS A 136 -2.01 -1.27 16.58
CA LYS A 136 -1.61 -0.49 17.75
C LYS A 136 -0.13 -0.10 17.69
N PRO A 137 0.83 -1.02 17.45
CA PRO A 137 2.23 -0.66 17.27
C PRO A 137 2.50 0.33 16.14
N ILE A 138 1.80 0.21 15.00
CA ILE A 138 1.88 1.19 13.90
C ILE A 138 1.48 2.59 14.37
N TYR A 139 0.36 2.69 15.09
CA TYR A 139 -0.15 3.99 15.51
C TYR A 139 0.72 4.61 16.61
N GLU A 140 1.14 3.81 17.61
CA GLU A 140 2.09 4.25 18.65
C GLU A 140 3.41 4.73 18.05
N PHE A 141 3.95 4.00 17.06
CA PHE A 141 5.14 4.43 16.32
C PHE A 141 4.94 5.80 15.64
N ALA A 142 3.82 5.97 14.93
CA ALA A 142 3.55 7.22 14.22
C ALA A 142 3.44 8.42 15.18
N LEU A 143 2.80 8.24 16.35
CA LEU A 143 2.69 9.27 17.38
C LEU A 143 4.05 9.60 18.00
N ALA A 144 4.82 8.58 18.39
CA ALA A 144 6.13 8.76 18.99
C ALA A 144 7.11 9.47 18.04
N GLU A 145 7.11 9.08 16.76
CA GLU A 145 7.96 9.73 15.76
C GLU A 145 7.52 11.16 15.46
N GLN A 146 6.22 11.43 15.39
CA GLN A 146 5.74 12.79 15.21
C GLN A 146 6.21 13.70 16.37
N GLU A 147 6.11 13.24 17.62
CA GLU A 147 6.61 13.99 18.78
C GLU A 147 8.12 14.24 18.69
N ARG A 148 8.90 13.20 18.34
CA ARG A 148 10.35 13.28 18.20
C ARG A 148 10.77 14.27 17.09
N ILE A 149 10.11 14.21 15.94
CA ILE A 149 10.40 15.04 14.77
C ILE A 149 10.02 16.50 15.01
N ASN A 150 8.88 16.75 15.66
CA ASN A 150 8.46 18.10 16.03
C ASN A 150 9.48 18.80 16.94
N LYS A 151 10.10 18.07 17.88
CA LYS A 151 11.20 18.59 18.71
C LYS A 151 12.48 18.89 17.90
N GLY A 152 12.74 18.11 16.85
CA GLY A 152 13.88 18.31 15.94
C GLY A 152 13.70 19.44 14.93
N ASN A 153 12.45 19.90 14.71
CA ASN A 153 12.07 21.01 13.84
C ASN A 153 12.55 20.88 12.38
N ASP A 154 12.53 19.66 11.81
CA ASP A 154 12.75 19.42 10.38
C ASP A 154 11.41 19.53 9.62
N PRO A 155 11.16 20.61 8.86
CA PRO A 155 9.87 20.83 8.23
C PRO A 155 9.46 19.73 7.24
N LYS A 156 10.44 19.11 6.56
CA LYS A 156 10.13 18.05 5.60
C LYS A 156 9.66 16.79 6.32
N LEU A 157 10.31 16.43 7.43
CA LEU A 157 9.92 15.25 8.20
C LEU A 157 8.59 15.47 8.93
N ILE A 158 8.33 16.68 9.43
CA ILE A 158 7.05 17.03 10.07
C ILE A 158 5.88 16.73 9.12
N VAL A 159 5.91 17.30 7.91
CA VAL A 159 4.85 17.11 6.90
C VAL A 159 4.67 15.63 6.54
N ARG A 160 5.76 14.87 6.44
CA ARG A 160 5.70 13.43 6.12
C ARG A 160 5.00 12.63 7.21
N TYR A 161 5.33 12.88 8.48
CA TYR A 161 4.74 12.13 9.58
C TYR A 161 3.33 12.60 9.94
N GLU A 162 2.99 13.86 9.64
CA GLU A 162 1.59 14.32 9.61
C GLU A 162 0.77 13.55 8.57
N ALA A 163 1.29 13.40 7.34
CA ALA A 163 0.63 12.61 6.30
C ALA A 163 0.48 11.14 6.69
N LEU A 164 1.51 10.52 7.29
CA LEU A 164 1.43 9.15 7.80
C LEU A 164 0.34 9.01 8.87
N ARG A 165 0.32 9.92 9.85
CA ARG A 165 -0.69 9.91 10.92
C ARG A 165 -2.09 10.08 10.34
N HIS A 166 -2.28 11.02 9.42
CA HIS A 166 -3.56 11.23 8.75
C HIS A 166 -4.04 9.97 7.99
N TYR A 167 -3.14 9.30 7.27
CA TYR A 167 -3.44 8.02 6.63
C TYR A 167 -3.89 6.98 7.67
N ILE A 168 -3.16 6.79 8.78
CA ILE A 168 -3.52 5.82 9.82
C ILE A 168 -4.89 6.16 10.43
N GLU A 169 -5.08 7.41 10.88
CA GLU A 169 -6.27 7.87 11.58
C GLU A 169 -7.54 7.78 10.72
N SER A 170 -7.42 8.04 9.41
CA SER A 170 -8.54 7.85 8.48
C SER A 170 -8.97 6.39 8.30
N ARG A 171 -8.13 5.41 8.67
CA ARG A 171 -8.46 3.97 8.62
C ARG A 171 -8.84 3.39 9.98
N LEU A 172 -8.51 4.02 11.11
CA LEU A 172 -8.88 3.54 12.46
C LEU A 172 -10.37 3.18 12.63
N PRO A 173 -11.34 3.93 12.06
CA PRO A 173 -12.75 3.56 12.14
C PRO A 173 -13.06 2.19 11.53
N LEU A 174 -12.37 1.78 10.46
CA LEU A 174 -12.52 0.46 9.84
C LEU A 174 -12.17 -0.68 10.82
N TRP A 175 -11.30 -0.37 11.78
CA TRP A 175 -10.82 -1.29 12.79
C TRP A 175 -11.56 -1.16 14.12
N ASN A 176 -12.58 -0.31 14.25
CA ASN A 176 -13.21 0.05 15.53
C ASN A 176 -12.15 0.40 16.60
N TYR A 177 -11.10 1.14 16.21
CA TYR A 177 -10.02 1.55 17.10
C TYR A 177 -10.12 3.05 17.38
N PRO A 178 -10.03 3.52 18.64
CA PRO A 178 -10.18 4.93 18.96
C PRO A 178 -8.96 5.74 18.51
N VAL A 179 -9.19 7.00 18.13
CA VAL A 179 -8.10 7.98 17.95
C VAL A 179 -7.52 8.29 19.32
N MET A 180 -6.20 8.20 19.46
CA MET A 180 -5.51 8.56 20.70
C MET A 180 -5.30 10.07 20.72
N SER A 181 -5.83 10.73 21.76
CA SER A 181 -5.54 12.14 22.01
C SER A 181 -4.07 12.28 22.45
N THR A 182 -3.28 12.99 21.65
CA THR A 182 -1.93 13.48 21.99
C THR A 182 -2.00 14.61 23.00
#